data_AF-A0A2T2S5H8-F1
#
_entry.id   AF-A0A2T2S5H8-F1
#
_cell.length_a   1.000
_cell.length_b   1.000
_cell.length_c   1.000
_cell.angle_alpha   90.00
_cell.angle_beta   90.00
_cell.angle_gamma   90.00
#
_symmetry.space_group_name_H-M   'P 1'
#
loop_
_entity.id
_entity.type
_entity.pdbx_description
1 polymer ?
#
loop_
_entity_poly.entity_id
_entity_poly.type
_entity_poly.pdbx_seq_one_letter_code
_entity_poly.pdbx_strand_id
1 'polypeptide(L)'
;MSAQTLSDSDILRIVKEKAESFDRRIWRRDLLESIAALAVFLFFGWLLRDPSWWVRSGALIVMAGSAYVYWRLRRARTRYDTPSPDRPVAEVIRTERAKVKEQIHLLDNILWWYLGPIVLGALLIIVGNGGWSWATLLQTGVVLAVAAGIYALNQRGRRCTFEPRQEELTRLLEQVEEDPS
;
A
#
# COMPACT_ATOMS: atom_id res chain seq x y z
N MET A 1 23.47 16.99 33.67
CA MET A 1 22.12 17.38 33.24
C MET A 1 22.26 18.62 32.38
N SER A 2 22.21 18.46 31.05
CA SER A 2 22.08 19.55 30.09
C SER A 2 21.36 18.94 28.89
N ALA A 3 20.07 19.26 28.77
CA ALA A 3 19.26 18.88 27.65
C ALA A 3 19.85 19.56 26.41
N GLN A 4 20.55 18.78 25.59
CA GLN A 4 20.96 19.20 24.25
C GLN A 4 19.68 19.35 23.43
N THR A 5 19.25 20.59 23.25
CA THR A 5 18.33 20.98 22.20
C THR A 5 18.95 20.55 20.87
N LEU A 6 18.37 19.53 20.24
CA LEU A 6 18.75 19.08 18.90
C LEU A 6 18.67 20.28 17.96
N SER A 7 19.77 20.65 17.33
CA SER A 7 19.82 21.76 16.38
C SER A 7 18.91 21.47 15.18
N ASP A 8 18.27 22.48 14.60
CA ASP A 8 17.39 22.33 13.43
C ASP A 8 18.05 21.57 12.26
N SER A 9 19.37 21.70 12.12
CA SER A 9 20.15 20.94 11.14
C SER A 9 20.20 19.45 11.44
N ASP A 10 20.25 19.06 12.72
CA ASP A 10 20.23 17.67 13.16
C ASP A 10 18.82 17.06 12.98
N ILE A 11 17.77 17.84 13.27
CA ILE A 11 16.38 17.43 13.02
C ILE A 11 16.16 17.22 11.52
N LEU A 12 16.58 18.16 10.67
CA LEU A 12 16.50 18.02 9.21
C LEU A 12 17.29 16.83 8.69
N ARG A 13 18.48 16.55 9.24
CA ARG A 13 19.29 15.40 8.85
C ARG A 13 18.60 14.09 9.23
N ILE A 14 18.05 13.97 10.44
CA ILE A 14 17.31 12.79 10.90
C ILE A 14 16.06 12.57 10.04
N VAL A 15 15.31 13.64 9.71
CA VAL A 15 14.13 13.56 8.83
C VAL A 15 14.54 13.12 7.43
N LYS A 16 15.62 13.67 6.85
CA LYS A 16 16.14 13.27 5.53
C LYS A 16 16.65 11.83 5.52
N GLU A 17 17.42 11.39 6.51
CA GLU A 17 17.89 10.00 6.60
C GLU A 17 16.75 9.00 6.78
N LYS A 18 15.75 9.34 7.62
CA LYS A 18 14.54 8.52 7.76
C LYS A 18 13.70 8.53 6.48
N ALA A 19 13.67 9.62 5.72
CA ALA A 19 13.02 9.70 4.42
C ALA A 19 13.76 8.86 3.37
N GLU A 20 15.08 8.96 3.27
CA GLU A 20 15.85 8.20 2.27
C GLU A 20 15.87 6.69 2.54
N SER A 21 15.89 6.27 3.81
CA SER A 21 15.79 4.84 4.17
C SER A 21 14.39 4.29 3.92
N PHE A 22 13.35 5.12 4.07
CA PHE A 22 11.99 4.82 3.67
C PHE A 22 11.87 4.72 2.14
N ASP A 23 12.46 5.65 1.40
CA ASP A 23 12.48 5.68 -0.08
C ASP A 23 13.24 4.50 -0.68
N ARG A 24 14.37 4.08 -0.09
CA ARG A 24 15.10 2.87 -0.52
C ARG A 24 14.31 1.58 -0.29
N ARG A 25 13.58 1.49 0.83
CA ARG A 25 12.69 0.35 1.11
C ARG A 25 11.51 0.32 0.15
N ILE A 26 11.05 1.50 -0.28
CA ILE A 26 10.00 1.69 -1.27
C ILE A 26 10.46 1.32 -2.68
N TRP A 27 11.67 1.72 -3.09
CA TRP A 27 12.23 1.40 -4.41
C TRP A 27 12.39 -0.10 -4.64
N ARG A 28 12.82 -0.85 -3.61
CA ARG A 28 12.88 -2.32 -3.67
C ARG A 28 11.50 -2.96 -3.79
N ARG A 29 10.47 -2.36 -3.17
CA ARG A 29 9.08 -2.77 -3.34
C ARG A 29 8.59 -2.50 -4.76
N ASP A 30 8.90 -1.33 -5.34
CA ASP A 30 8.44 -0.97 -6.68
C ASP A 30 9.02 -1.86 -7.78
N LEU A 31 10.26 -2.33 -7.62
CA LEU A 31 10.87 -3.29 -8.55
C LEU A 31 10.18 -4.67 -8.49
N LEU A 32 9.90 -5.17 -7.28
CA LEU A 32 9.17 -6.42 -7.08
C LEU A 32 7.69 -6.29 -7.52
N GLU A 33 7.07 -5.15 -7.26
CA GLU A 33 5.70 -4.83 -7.70
C GLU A 33 5.62 -4.80 -9.23
N SER A 34 6.65 -4.29 -9.92
CA SER A 34 6.72 -4.26 -11.38
C SER A 34 6.88 -5.65 -12.00
N ILE A 35 7.76 -6.49 -11.42
CA ILE A 35 7.94 -7.88 -11.86
C ILE A 35 6.66 -8.70 -11.58
N ALA A 36 6.05 -8.52 -10.41
CA ALA A 36 4.80 -9.18 -10.05
C ALA A 36 3.66 -8.75 -10.97
N ALA A 37 3.55 -7.46 -11.31
CA ALA A 37 2.56 -6.96 -12.25
C ALA A 37 2.75 -7.61 -13.64
N LEU A 38 3.98 -7.69 -14.15
CA LEU A 38 4.24 -8.36 -15.42
C LEU A 38 3.87 -9.85 -15.37
N ALA A 39 4.24 -10.56 -14.31
CA ALA A 39 3.91 -11.97 -14.13
C ALA A 39 2.39 -12.21 -14.07
N VAL A 40 1.65 -11.38 -13.32
CA VAL A 40 0.18 -11.39 -13.28
C VAL A 40 -0.39 -11.19 -14.68
N PHE A 41 0.06 -10.16 -15.39
CA PHE A 41 -0.46 -9.86 -16.72
C PHE A 41 -0.17 -10.96 -17.75
N LEU A 42 1.01 -11.59 -17.70
CA LEU A 42 1.35 -12.70 -18.60
C LEU A 42 0.54 -13.96 -18.27
N PHE A 43 0.46 -14.33 -16.99
CA PHE A 43 -0.28 -15.51 -16.54
C PHE A 43 -1.77 -15.37 -16.84
N PHE A 44 -2.43 -14.32 -16.32
CA PHE A 44 -3.86 -14.13 -16.54
C PHE A 44 -4.18 -13.77 -18.00
N GLY A 45 -3.26 -13.13 -18.73
CA GLY A 45 -3.39 -12.91 -20.17
C GLY A 45 -3.41 -14.21 -20.98
N TRP A 46 -2.73 -15.26 -20.53
CA TRP A 46 -2.83 -16.59 -21.14
C TRP A 46 -4.20 -17.23 -20.90
N LEU A 47 -4.76 -17.08 -19.69
CA LEU A 47 -6.10 -17.58 -19.33
C LEU A 47 -7.23 -16.93 -20.17
N LEU A 48 -6.99 -15.81 -20.84
CA LEU A 48 -7.97 -15.21 -21.77
C LEU A 48 -8.26 -16.09 -23.00
N ARG A 49 -7.41 -17.08 -23.30
CA ARG A 49 -7.64 -18.06 -24.37
C ARG A 49 -8.54 -19.23 -23.95
N ASP A 50 -8.92 -19.30 -22.67
CA ASP A 50 -9.76 -20.36 -22.16
C ASP A 50 -11.19 -20.31 -22.75
N PRO A 51 -11.79 -21.45 -23.13
CA PRO A 51 -13.16 -21.46 -23.67
C PRO A 51 -14.20 -20.98 -22.66
N SER A 52 -13.98 -21.19 -21.36
CA SER A 52 -14.90 -20.80 -20.28
C SER A 52 -14.98 -19.29 -20.17
N TRP A 53 -16.20 -18.75 -20.32
CA TRP A 53 -16.44 -17.32 -20.14
C TRP A 53 -16.22 -16.88 -18.68
N TRP A 54 -16.41 -17.78 -17.72
CA TRP A 54 -16.12 -17.54 -16.30
C TRP A 54 -14.63 -17.32 -16.05
N VAL A 55 -13.78 -18.17 -16.63
CA VAL A 55 -12.32 -18.07 -16.50
C VAL A 55 -11.81 -16.77 -17.11
N ARG A 56 -12.26 -16.43 -18.32
CA ARG A 56 -11.91 -15.17 -19.00
C ARG A 56 -12.33 -13.94 -18.20
N SER A 57 -13.56 -13.94 -17.68
CA SER A 57 -14.08 -12.83 -16.87
C SER A 57 -13.30 -12.66 -15.57
N GLY A 58 -13.02 -13.78 -14.88
CA GLY A 58 -12.20 -13.77 -13.67
C GLY A 58 -10.78 -13.25 -13.91
N ALA A 59 -10.14 -13.68 -15.01
CA ALA A 59 -8.82 -13.20 -15.41
C ALA A 59 -8.81 -11.68 -15.67
N LEU A 60 -9.81 -11.16 -16.40
CA LEU A 60 -9.96 -9.71 -16.63
C LEU A 60 -10.15 -8.94 -15.31
N ILE A 61 -10.96 -9.44 -14.39
CA ILE A 61 -11.19 -8.81 -13.08
C ILE A 61 -9.89 -8.77 -12.28
N VAL A 62 -9.12 -9.87 -12.25
CA VAL A 62 -7.82 -9.88 -11.54
C VAL A 62 -6.84 -8.89 -12.18
N MET A 63 -6.71 -8.90 -13.50
CA MET A 63 -5.81 -7.97 -14.22
C MET A 63 -6.19 -6.50 -13.97
N ALA A 64 -7.48 -6.16 -14.10
CA ALA A 64 -7.98 -4.82 -13.85
C ALA A 64 -7.80 -4.41 -12.39
N GLY A 65 -8.08 -5.32 -11.45
CA GLY A 65 -7.88 -5.11 -10.01
C GLY A 65 -6.41 -4.84 -9.68
N SER A 66 -5.48 -5.65 -10.21
CA SER A 66 -4.04 -5.46 -10.02
C SER A 66 -3.55 -4.13 -10.60
N ALA A 67 -4.00 -3.76 -11.80
CA ALA A 67 -3.65 -2.47 -12.40
C ALA A 67 -4.20 -1.28 -11.60
N TYR A 68 -5.44 -1.37 -11.15
CA TYR A 68 -6.07 -0.35 -10.31
C TYR A 68 -5.32 -0.16 -9.00
N VAL A 69 -4.89 -1.25 -8.37
CA VAL A 69 -4.15 -1.21 -7.11
C VAL A 69 -2.78 -0.59 -7.28
N TYR A 70 -2.04 -1.00 -8.32
CA TYR A 70 -0.77 -0.40 -8.66
C TYR A 70 -0.91 1.11 -8.91
N TRP A 71 -1.89 1.51 -9.72
CA TRP A 71 -2.15 2.92 -10.01
C TRP A 71 -2.52 3.70 -8.75
N ARG A 72 -3.41 3.17 -7.90
CA ARG A 72 -3.87 3.85 -6.68
C ARG A 72 -2.75 4.03 -5.67
N LEU A 73 -1.91 3.02 -5.47
CA LEU A 73 -0.74 3.12 -4.59
C LEU A 73 0.29 4.12 -5.14
N ARG A 74 0.56 4.09 -6.45
CA ARG A 74 1.48 5.06 -7.09
C ARG A 74 0.94 6.48 -7.03
N ARG A 75 -0.36 6.68 -7.23
CA ARG A 75 -1.02 7.99 -7.13
C ARG A 75 -0.94 8.55 -5.72
N ALA A 76 -1.17 7.71 -4.70
CA ALA A 76 -1.07 8.11 -3.30
C ALA A 76 0.35 8.51 -2.88
N ARG A 77 1.39 8.02 -3.57
CA ARG A 77 2.79 8.43 -3.34
C ARG A 77 3.11 9.74 -4.08
N THR A 78 2.90 9.75 -5.39
CA THR A 78 3.25 10.88 -6.26
C THR A 78 2.50 12.18 -5.96
N ARG A 79 1.34 12.11 -5.29
CA ARG A 79 0.57 13.30 -4.86
C ARG A 79 1.35 14.22 -3.91
N TYR A 80 2.43 13.71 -3.33
CA TYR A 80 3.06 14.29 -2.15
C TYR A 80 4.58 14.46 -2.28
N ASP A 81 5.15 14.14 -3.43
CA ASP A 81 6.60 14.09 -3.70
C ASP A 81 7.29 15.45 -3.93
N THR A 82 6.66 16.58 -3.61
CA THR A 82 7.30 17.89 -3.85
C THR A 82 7.37 18.75 -2.58
N PRO A 83 8.40 18.56 -1.75
CA PRO A 83 8.80 19.58 -0.78
C PRO A 83 9.49 20.72 -1.54
N SER A 84 8.87 21.88 -1.62
CA SER A 84 9.59 23.11 -1.98
C SER A 84 10.53 23.49 -0.81
N PRO A 85 11.78 23.87 -1.07
CA PRO A 85 12.76 24.21 -0.03
C PRO A 85 12.35 25.36 0.91
N ASP A 86 11.41 26.21 0.49
CA ASP A 86 11.09 27.47 1.16
C ASP A 86 9.82 27.43 2.05
N ARG A 87 9.29 26.24 2.38
CA ARG A 87 8.06 26.15 3.20
C ARG A 87 8.33 26.20 4.71
N PRO A 88 7.47 26.87 5.50
CA PRO A 88 7.53 26.82 6.96
C PRO A 88 7.52 25.38 7.48
N VAL A 89 8.28 25.13 8.55
CA VAL A 89 8.44 23.79 9.17
C VAL A 89 7.09 23.16 9.52
N ALA A 90 6.16 23.95 10.06
CA ALA A 90 4.80 23.50 10.36
C ALA A 90 4.05 22.99 9.11
N GLU A 91 4.26 23.60 7.95
CA GLU A 91 3.59 23.21 6.70
C GLU A 91 4.15 21.89 6.14
N VAL A 92 5.46 21.67 6.29
CA VAL A 92 6.10 20.39 5.96
C VAL A 92 5.55 19.27 6.84
N ILE A 93 5.47 19.48 8.16
CA ILE A 93 4.92 18.49 9.12
C ILE A 93 3.45 18.20 8.81
N ARG A 94 2.63 19.21 8.53
CA ARG A 94 1.21 19.03 8.14
C ARG A 94 1.09 18.19 6.86
N THR A 95 1.95 18.43 5.87
CA THR A 95 1.94 17.69 4.61
C THR A 95 2.33 16.23 4.83
N GLU A 96 3.38 15.95 5.61
CA GLU A 96 3.77 14.58 5.99
C GLU A 96 2.68 13.86 6.80
N ARG A 97 2.02 14.56 7.73
CA ARG A 97 0.91 13.98 8.50
C ARG A 97 -0.27 13.62 7.60
N ALA A 98 -0.58 14.48 6.63
CA ALA A 98 -1.63 14.22 5.64
C ALA A 98 -1.31 12.99 4.78
N LYS A 99 -0.05 12.81 4.34
CA LYS A 99 0.41 11.60 3.63
C LYS A 99 0.13 10.34 4.43
N VAL A 100 0.59 10.31 5.68
CA VAL A 100 0.43 9.13 6.55
C VAL A 100 -1.05 8.82 6.79
N LYS A 101 -1.86 9.85 7.02
CA LYS A 101 -3.31 9.70 7.18
C LYS A 101 -3.99 9.12 5.92
N GLU A 102 -3.61 9.56 4.72
CA GLU A 102 -4.13 9.00 3.47
C GLU A 102 -3.73 7.52 3.32
N GLN A 103 -2.48 7.15 3.66
CA GLN A 103 -2.02 5.76 3.65
C GLN A 103 -2.80 4.87 4.64
N ILE A 104 -3.10 5.36 5.84
CA ILE A 104 -3.91 4.64 6.83
C ILE A 104 -5.33 4.41 6.28
N HIS A 105 -5.94 5.43 5.68
CA HIS A 105 -7.28 5.32 5.11
C HIS A 105 -7.36 4.34 3.93
N LEU A 106 -6.30 4.27 3.11
CA LEU A 106 -6.19 3.25 2.05
C LEU A 106 -6.16 1.84 2.65
N LEU A 107 -5.40 1.64 3.72
CA LEU A 107 -5.26 0.34 4.36
C LEU A 107 -6.49 -0.06 5.20
N ASP A 108 -7.30 0.90 5.67
CA ASP A 108 -8.61 0.62 6.29
C ASP A 108 -9.55 -0.09 5.33
N ASN A 109 -9.59 0.36 4.08
CA ASN A 109 -10.57 -0.10 3.10
C ASN A 109 -10.04 -1.20 2.18
N ILE A 110 -8.86 -1.76 2.47
CA ILE A 110 -8.14 -2.69 1.61
C ILE A 110 -8.97 -3.92 1.20
N LEU A 111 -9.89 -4.36 2.05
CA LEU A 111 -10.82 -5.46 1.74
C LEU A 111 -11.71 -5.13 0.53
N TRP A 112 -12.21 -3.91 0.43
CA TRP A 112 -13.22 -3.54 -0.56
C TRP A 112 -12.62 -3.14 -1.91
N TRP A 113 -11.50 -2.41 -1.93
CA TRP A 113 -10.96 -1.87 -3.16
C TRP A 113 -9.82 -2.69 -3.78
N TYR A 114 -9.19 -3.59 -3.01
CA TYR A 114 -8.08 -4.44 -3.46
C TYR A 114 -8.43 -5.92 -3.35
N LEU A 115 -8.72 -6.39 -2.13
CA LEU A 115 -8.83 -7.82 -1.85
C LEU A 115 -10.08 -8.43 -2.48
N GLY A 116 -11.23 -7.75 -2.34
CA GLY A 116 -12.53 -8.20 -2.85
C GLY A 116 -12.54 -8.46 -4.35
N PRO A 117 -12.18 -7.48 -5.20
CA PRO A 117 -12.11 -7.69 -6.65
C PRO A 117 -11.18 -8.84 -7.05
N ILE A 118 -9.99 -8.95 -6.44
CA ILE A 118 -9.01 -10.00 -6.77
C ILE A 118 -9.53 -11.38 -6.34
N VAL A 119 -10.07 -11.50 -5.13
CA VAL A 119 -10.66 -12.76 -4.63
C VAL A 119 -11.83 -13.14 -5.52
N LEU A 120 -12.72 -12.21 -5.86
CA LEU A 120 -13.84 -12.48 -6.76
C LEU A 120 -13.36 -13.03 -8.12
N GLY A 121 -12.38 -12.37 -8.75
CA GLY A 121 -11.81 -12.85 -10.00
C GLY A 121 -11.16 -14.23 -9.88
N ALA A 122 -10.44 -14.49 -8.79
CA ALA A 122 -9.84 -15.80 -8.51
C ALA A 122 -10.89 -16.90 -8.33
N LEU A 123 -11.98 -16.62 -7.60
CA LEU A 123 -13.07 -17.59 -7.42
C LEU A 123 -13.77 -17.92 -8.74
N LEU A 124 -13.98 -16.93 -9.61
CA LEU A 124 -14.54 -17.16 -10.94
C LEU A 124 -13.67 -18.09 -11.79
N ILE A 125 -12.34 -17.95 -11.71
CA ILE A 125 -11.41 -18.85 -12.41
C ILE A 125 -11.47 -20.26 -11.82
N ILE A 126 -11.44 -20.39 -10.50
CA ILE A 126 -11.46 -21.68 -9.80
C ILE A 126 -12.74 -22.45 -10.12
N VAL A 127 -13.90 -21.81 -9.98
CA VAL A 127 -15.20 -22.43 -10.28
C VAL A 127 -15.36 -22.68 -11.77
N GLY A 128 -14.93 -21.73 -12.62
CA GLY A 128 -15.04 -21.82 -14.07
C GLY A 128 -14.20 -22.92 -14.70
N ASN A 129 -13.12 -23.35 -14.05
CA ASN A 129 -12.21 -24.40 -14.50
C ASN A 129 -12.51 -25.77 -13.85
N GLY A 130 -12.79 -25.78 -12.54
CA GLY A 130 -12.94 -27.02 -11.76
C GLY A 130 -14.37 -27.45 -11.47
N GLY A 131 -15.38 -26.62 -11.78
CA GLY A 131 -16.77 -26.88 -11.41
C GLY A 131 -16.96 -27.04 -9.89
N TRP A 132 -17.98 -27.78 -9.46
CA TRP A 132 -18.23 -28.05 -8.05
C TRP A 132 -17.55 -29.36 -7.63
N SER A 133 -16.27 -29.28 -7.28
CA SER A 133 -15.47 -30.44 -6.85
C SER A 133 -14.78 -30.19 -5.50
N TRP A 134 -14.28 -31.26 -4.88
CA TRP A 134 -13.46 -31.12 -3.66
C TRP A 134 -12.19 -30.30 -3.93
N ALA A 135 -11.60 -30.44 -5.12
CA ALA A 135 -10.44 -29.66 -5.53
C ALA A 135 -10.75 -28.16 -5.58
N THR A 136 -11.92 -27.79 -6.12
CA THR A 136 -12.43 -26.40 -6.16
C THR A 136 -12.55 -25.82 -4.74
N LEU A 137 -13.10 -26.59 -3.80
CA LEU A 137 -13.27 -26.17 -2.41
C LEU A 137 -11.93 -26.00 -1.68
N LEU A 138 -10.98 -26.90 -1.90
CA LEU A 138 -9.61 -26.76 -1.36
C LEU A 138 -8.90 -25.52 -1.93
N GLN A 139 -8.97 -25.31 -3.25
CA GLN A 139 -8.40 -24.14 -3.91
C GLN A 139 -9.03 -22.84 -3.41
N THR A 140 -10.35 -22.83 -3.22
CA THR A 140 -11.09 -21.70 -2.62
C THR A 140 -10.60 -21.42 -1.21
N GLY A 141 -10.45 -22.46 -0.38
CA GLY A 141 -9.91 -22.33 0.98
C GLY A 141 -8.51 -21.74 0.99
N VAL A 142 -7.63 -22.19 0.09
CA VAL A 142 -6.27 -21.65 -0.06
C VAL A 142 -6.30 -20.17 -0.47
N VAL A 143 -7.11 -19.78 -1.46
CA VAL A 143 -7.24 -18.37 -1.88
C VAL A 143 -7.72 -17.50 -0.73
N LEU A 144 -8.73 -17.93 0.02
CA LEU A 144 -9.24 -17.19 1.17
C LEU A 144 -8.19 -17.07 2.29
N ALA A 145 -7.45 -18.14 2.56
CA ALA A 145 -6.36 -18.13 3.54
C ALA A 145 -5.23 -17.17 3.14
N VAL A 146 -4.83 -17.16 1.86
CA VAL A 146 -3.84 -16.22 1.33
C VAL A 146 -4.35 -14.78 1.42
N ALA A 147 -5.60 -14.52 1.04
CA ALA A 147 -6.23 -13.21 1.20
C ALA A 147 -6.23 -12.76 2.66
N ALA A 148 -6.62 -13.63 3.60
CA ALA A 148 -6.59 -13.33 5.03
C ALA A 148 -5.16 -13.02 5.53
N GLY A 149 -4.15 -13.75 5.07
CA GLY A 149 -2.75 -13.49 5.36
C GLY A 149 -2.28 -12.12 4.83
N ILE A 150 -2.63 -11.79 3.58
CA ILE A 150 -2.33 -10.48 2.99
C ILE A 150 -3.01 -9.36 3.78
N TYR A 151 -4.28 -9.53 4.15
CA TYR A 151 -5.00 -8.59 4.98
C TYR A 151 -4.30 -8.39 6.33
N ALA A 152 -3.96 -9.48 7.03
CA ALA A 152 -3.27 -9.42 8.31
C ALA A 152 -1.91 -8.72 8.23
N LEU A 153 -1.12 -8.99 7.18
CA LEU A 153 0.16 -8.32 6.96
C LEU A 153 -0.01 -6.81 6.70
N ASN A 154 -1.03 -6.43 5.91
CA ASN A 154 -1.33 -5.02 5.67
C ASN A 154 -1.79 -4.31 6.95
N GLN A 155 -2.69 -4.92 7.73
CA GLN A 155 -3.14 -4.37 9.01
C GLN A 155 -2.00 -4.29 10.04
N ARG A 156 -1.10 -5.27 10.05
CA ARG A 156 0.11 -5.22 10.87
C ARG A 156 1.01 -4.05 10.46
N GLY A 157 1.19 -3.83 9.16
CA GLY A 157 1.94 -2.67 8.64
C GLY A 157 1.34 -1.33 9.09
N ARG A 158 0.00 -1.20 9.10
CA ARG A 158 -0.69 -0.03 9.67
C ARG A 158 -0.30 0.22 11.11
N ARG A 159 -0.53 -0.76 11.97
CA ARG A 159 -0.34 -0.63 13.42
C ARG A 159 1.12 -0.45 13.81
N CYS A 160 2.03 -1.14 13.13
CA CYS A 160 3.44 -1.11 13.49
C CYS A 160 4.24 0.02 12.83
N THR A 161 3.71 0.68 11.80
CA THR A 161 4.51 1.65 11.02
C THR A 161 3.78 2.96 10.79
N PHE A 162 2.51 2.93 10.40
CA PHE A 162 1.79 4.15 10.01
C PHE A 162 1.17 4.87 11.21
N GLU A 163 0.53 4.16 12.13
CA GLU A 163 -0.06 4.75 13.33
C GLU A 163 0.98 5.48 14.22
N PRO A 164 2.12 4.87 14.59
CA PRO A 164 3.12 5.55 15.42
C PRO A 164 3.70 6.79 14.75
N ARG A 165 3.87 6.76 13.41
CA ARG A 165 4.39 7.89 12.65
C ARG A 165 3.38 9.04 12.58
N GLN A 166 2.08 8.74 12.54
CA GLN A 166 1.04 9.76 12.62
C GLN A 166 1.04 10.45 13.98
N GLU A 167 1.22 9.69 15.07
CA GLU A 167 1.31 10.24 16.43
C GLU A 167 2.55 11.13 16.60
N GLU A 168 3.73 10.67 16.13
CA GLU A 168 4.98 11.43 16.14
C GLU A 168 4.81 12.78 15.41
N LEU A 169 4.25 12.77 14.19
CA LEU A 169 4.03 13.99 13.40
C LEU A 169 2.98 14.92 14.03
N THR A 170 2.02 14.37 14.77
CA THR A 170 1.00 15.17 15.47
C THR A 170 1.63 15.90 16.65
N ARG A 171 2.44 15.21 17.47
CA ARG A 171 3.18 15.82 18.57
C ARG A 171 4.16 16.90 18.11
N LEU A 172 4.90 16.65 17.03
CA LEU A 172 5.82 17.65 16.48
C LEU A 172 5.09 18.90 15.98
N LEU A 173 3.89 18.75 15.42
CA LEU A 173 3.11 19.90 14.98
C LEU A 173 2.63 20.73 16.18
N GLU A 174 2.16 20.08 17.24
CA GLU A 174 1.72 20.76 18.48
C GLU A 174 2.88 21.56 19.09
N GLN A 175 4.09 20.99 19.15
CA GLN A 175 5.28 21.69 19.67
C GLN A 175 5.66 22.94 18.84
N VAL A 176 5.59 22.85 17.51
CA VAL A 176 5.91 23.98 16.63
C VAL A 176 4.82 25.07 16.66
N GLU A 177 3.56 24.69 16.93
CA GLU A 177 2.47 25.64 17.08
C GLU A 177 2.47 26.32 18.46
N GLU A 178 2.97 25.66 19.51
CA GLU A 178 3.09 26.20 20.87
C GLU A 178 4.32 27.10 21.08
N ASP A 179 5.40 26.92 20.30
CA ASP A 179 6.63 27.74 20.37
C ASP A 179 6.88 28.48 19.03
N PRO A 180 6.10 29.54 18.72
CA PRO A 180 6.24 30.31 17.49
C PRO A 180 7.46 31.23 17.60
N SER A 181 8.64 30.70 17.26
CA SER A 181 9.87 31.50 17.13
C SER A 181 9.78 32.51 16.00
#